data_AF-A0AAN6QB81-F1
#
_entry.id   AF-A0AAN6QB81-F1
#
_cell.length_a   1.000
_cell.length_b   1.000
_cell.length_c   1.000
_cell.angle_alpha   90.00
_cell.angle_beta   90.00
_cell.angle_gamma   90.00
#
_symmetry.space_group_name_H-M   'P 1'
#
loop_
_entity.id
_entity.type
_entity.pdbx_description
1 polymer ?
#
loop_
_entity_poly.entity_id
_entity_poly.type
_entity_poly.pdbx_seq_one_letter_code
_entity_poly.pdbx_strand_id
1 'polypeptide(L)' 'RLDVDARDCCRRTALLWAAEQKQREVVIQLLNDSRADGNARDSHGKTVLIYAIWYALVSIV' A
#
# COMPACT_ATOMS: atom_id res chain seq x y z
N ARG A 1 1.88 -14.36 15.42
CA ARG A 1 0.84 -13.47 14.84
C ARG A 1 1.54 -12.60 13.81
N LEU A 2 1.20 -12.71 12.54
CA LEU A 2 1.77 -11.87 11.47
C LEU A 2 1.13 -10.48 11.53
N ASP A 3 1.95 -9.44 11.54
CA ASP A 3 1.52 -8.04 11.46
C ASP A 3 1.53 -7.61 9.98
N VAL A 4 0.35 -7.33 9.43
CA VAL A 4 0.17 -6.93 8.02
C VAL A 4 0.68 -5.51 7.76
N ASP A 5 0.65 -4.66 8.80
CA ASP A 5 1.11 -3.27 8.73
C ASP A 5 2.55 -3.10 9.22
N ALA A 6 3.31 -4.20 9.32
CA ALA A 6 4.73 -4.16 9.58
C ALA A 6 5.41 -3.20 8.62
N ARG A 7 6.26 -2.32 9.17
CA ARG A 7 6.90 -1.24 8.44
C ARG A 7 8.36 -1.52 8.18
N ASP A 8 8.81 -1.23 6.97
CA ASP A 8 10.24 -1.19 6.64
C ASP A 8 10.92 0.08 7.16
N CYS A 9 12.22 0.23 6.86
CA CYS A 9 13.01 1.41 7.26
C CYS A 9 12.51 2.74 6.64
N CYS A 10 11.72 2.69 5.57
CA CYS A 10 11.07 3.83 4.93
C CYS A 10 9.62 4.02 5.41
N ARG A 11 9.21 3.33 6.48
CA ARG A 11 7.83 3.29 7.01
C ARG A 11 6.80 2.74 6.02
N ARG A 12 7.21 2.03 4.98
CA ARG A 12 6.28 1.40 4.01
C ARG A 12 5.74 0.09 4.59
N THR A 13 4.45 -0.12 4.42
CA THR A 13 3.78 -1.40 4.67
C THR A 13 3.81 -2.27 3.41
N ALA A 14 3.39 -3.53 3.52
CA ALA A 14 3.23 -4.41 2.35
C ALA A 14 2.30 -3.80 1.29
N LEU A 15 1.27 -3.05 1.70
CA LEU A 15 0.35 -2.35 0.81
C LEU A 15 1.05 -1.27 -0.03
N LEU A 16 1.91 -0.46 0.60
CA LEU A 16 2.67 0.58 -0.09
C LEU A 16 3.69 -0.02 -1.07
N TRP A 17 4.35 -1.12 -0.68
CA TRP A 17 5.21 -1.89 -1.58
C TRP A 17 4.47 -2.43 -2.79
N ALA A 18 3.28 -3.02 -2.61
CA ALA A 18 2.48 -3.54 -3.71
C ALA A 18 2.07 -2.43 -4.69
N ALA A 19 1.72 -1.24 -4.19
CA ALA A 19 1.39 -0.09 -5.03
C ALA A 19 2.61 0.46 -5.79
N GLU A 20 3.77 0.56 -5.14
CA GLU A 20 5.03 0.98 -5.78
C GLU A 20 5.44 0.02 -6.91
N GLN A 21 5.26 -1.28 -6.67
CA GLN A 21 5.58 -2.34 -7.65
C GLN A 21 4.47 -2.56 -8.69
N LYS A 22 3.42 -1.73 -8.69
CA LYS A 22 2.27 -1.81 -9.59
C LYS A 22 1.54 -3.17 -9.57
N GLN A 23 1.59 -3.87 -8.44
CA GLN A 23 0.95 -5.19 -8.26
C GLN A 23 -0.51 -5.02 -7.84
N ARG A 24 -1.37 -4.71 -8.82
CA ARG A 24 -2.78 -4.38 -8.58
C ARG A 24 -3.53 -5.45 -7.80
N GLU A 25 -3.36 -6.72 -8.12
CA GLU A 25 -4.05 -7.84 -7.47
C GLU A 25 -3.68 -7.93 -5.98
N VAL A 26 -2.39 -7.72 -5.66
CA VAL A 26 -1.89 -7.72 -4.28
C VAL A 26 -2.42 -6.51 -3.52
N VAL A 27 -2.49 -5.34 -4.16
CA VAL A 27 -3.12 -4.16 -3.57
C VAL A 27 -4.59 -4.43 -3.23
N ILE A 28 -5.36 -5.01 -4.15
CA ILE A 28 -6.78 -5.34 -3.91
C ILE A 28 -6.92 -6.38 -2.78
N GLN A 29 -6.07 -7.41 -2.76
CA GLN A 29 -6.09 -8.42 -1.70
C GLN A 29 -5.80 -7.82 -0.32
N LEU A 30 -4.80 -6.94 -0.23
CA LEU A 30 -4.44 -6.26 1.02
C LEU A 30 -5.51 -5.26 1.45
N LEU A 31 -6.12 -4.51 0.52
CA LEU A 31 -7.22 -3.60 0.84
C LEU A 31 -8.49 -4.33 1.31
N ASN A 32 -8.70 -5.57 0.86
CA ASN A 32 -9.80 -6.42 1.33
C ASN A 32 -9.51 -7.12 2.67
N ASP A 33 -8.26 -7.10 3.15
CA ASP A 33 -7.91 -7.63 4.46
C ASP A 33 -8.24 -6.58 5.54
N SER A 34 -9.22 -6.90 6.40
CA SER A 34 -9.65 -6.04 7.52
C SER A 34 -8.55 -5.66 8.51
N ARG A 35 -7.38 -6.32 8.46
CA ARG A 35 -6.23 -6.05 9.31
C ARG A 35 -5.25 -5.05 8.71
N ALA A 36 -5.37 -4.70 7.43
CA ALA A 36 -4.48 -3.77 6.75
C ALA A 36 -4.97 -2.33 6.89
N ASP A 37 -4.06 -1.41 7.22
CA ASP A 37 -4.33 0.02 7.18
C ASP A 37 -4.22 0.56 5.75
N GLY A 38 -5.37 0.69 5.08
CA GLY A 38 -5.47 1.31 3.74
C GLY A 38 -4.98 2.76 3.68
N ASN A 39 -4.86 3.45 4.83
CA ASN A 39 -4.40 4.83 4.95
C ASN A 39 -2.95 4.95 5.43
N ALA A 40 -2.20 3.84 5.47
CA ALA A 40 -0.80 3.84 5.85
C ALA A 40 0.01 4.84 5.02
N ARG A 41 0.99 5.47 5.67
CA ARG A 41 1.88 6.47 5.09
C ARG A 41 3.34 6.07 5.23
N ASP A 42 4.10 6.24 4.16
CA ASP A 42 5.56 6.12 4.18
C ASP A 42 6.23 7.31 4.91
N SER A 43 7.56 7.34 4.94
CA SER A 43 8.34 8.42 5.54
C SER A 43 8.15 9.78 4.86
N HIS A 44 7.65 9.81 3.62
CA HIS A 44 7.35 11.03 2.87
C HIS A 44 5.88 11.45 2.97
N GLY A 45 5.07 10.72 3.74
CA GLY A 45 3.63 10.96 3.86
C GLY A 45 2.79 10.43 2.70
N LYS A 46 3.37 9.66 1.77
CA LYS A 46 2.66 9.07 0.63
C LYS A 46 1.81 7.89 1.08
N THR A 47 0.55 7.88 0.64
CA THR A 47 -0.40 6.78 0.83
C THR A 47 -0.49 5.91 -0.43
N VAL A 48 -1.14 4.75 -0.33
CA VAL A 48 -1.41 3.85 -1.47
C VAL A 48 -2.04 4.60 -2.66
N LEU A 49 -2.91 5.58 -2.40
CA LEU A 49 -3.55 6.41 -3.42
C LEU A 49 -2.55 7.31 -4.17
N ILE A 50 -1.60 7.91 -3.45
CA ILE A 50 -0.54 8.74 -4.06
C ILE A 50 0.33 7.88 -4.98
N TYR A 51 0.70 6.68 -4.53
CA TYR A 51 1.40 5.71 -5.37
C TYR A 51 0.56 5.34 -6.60
N ALA A 52 -0.74 5.07 -6.43
CA ALA A 52 -1.62 4.73 -7.54
C ALA A 52 -1.66 5.82 -8.62
N ILE A 53 -1.73 7.09 -8.22
CA ILE A 53 -1.74 8.25 -9.13
C ILE A 53 -0.39 8.39 -9.85
N TRP A 54 0.73 8.32 -9.12
CA TRP A 54 2.07 8.49 -9.69
C TRP A 54 2.43 7.39 -10.69
N TYR A 55 1.98 6.17 -10.43
CA TYR A 55 2.34 5.00 -11.20
C TYR A 55 1.27 4.57 -12.21
N ALA A 56 0.22 5.39 -12.39
CA ALA A 56 -0.92 5.15 -13.28
C ALA A 56 -1.62 3.81 -13.02
N LEU A 57 -1.81 3.44 -11.74
CA LEU A 57 -2.76 2.39 -11.37
C LEU A 57 -4.18 2.99 -11.39
N VAL A 58 -4.73 3.18 -12.59
CA VAL A 58 -6.02 3.87 -12.90
C VAL A 58 -7.26 3.17 -12.29
N SER A 59 -7.09 2.18 -11.43
CA SER A 59 -8.20 1.32 -10.99
C SER A 59 -8.20 1.00 -9.49
N ILE A 60 -7.39 1.71 -8.71
CA ILE A 60 -7.46 1.67 -7.23
C ILE A 60 -8.33 2.83 -6.71
N VAL A 61 -8.73 3.76 -7.59
CA VAL A 61 -9.58 4.93 -7.32
C VAL A 61 -11.04 4.63 -7.61
#